data_AF-A0AAQ3LAV2-F1
#
_entry.id   AF-A0AAQ3LAV2-F1
#
_cell.length_a   1.000
_cell.length_b   1.000
_cell.length_c   1.000
_cell.angle_alpha   90.00
_cell.angle_beta   90.00
_cell.angle_gamma   90.00
#
_symmetry.space_group_name_H-M   'P 1'
#
loop_
_entity.id
_entity.type
_entity.pdbx_description
1 polymer ?
#
loop_
_entity_poly.entity_id
_entity_poly.type
_entity_poly.pdbx_seq_one_letter_code
_entity_poly.pdbx_strand_id
1 'polypeptide(L)'
;MKTQSILNHQRTLASRRARFTPIRSLTPESLTRILDGFHAGELRSAALLWESIEQRDDVIKAAATKRKKAPARFGWEVIAEEGDEEALQHKAVLDAFYKNIEVTHACDRNERGGFSLLLRQMMDAVGKRYAVHEIVWRPARRGGAFSATFQFVPLWFFENRTGALRFIESEGSTEGRSLDRDSWMVTTGDGLMEACSIAYLFKHLPLRDWLIYCERNGMPGVRGVSDAVPGTPEWEAAREAVRDFGAEFSALMSRGTEIESVDLSSSAQLPYPQLVDRMDKAMATLWRGSSMGTIADGGSGISLQGRETTLIEREDTVHLSGVLHQQVDRFVIRHHFGTDQPKARIAIKHKDAGLSVEEMDGVREILLQAIPKAFSTFASRLIGRKAE
;
A
#
# COMPACT_ATOMS: atom_id res chain seq x y z
N MET A 1 15.27 0.54 -29.36
CA MET A 1 15.65 0.46 -27.93
C MET A 1 15.95 1.87 -27.41
N LYS A 2 15.26 2.30 -26.36
CA LYS A 2 15.40 3.64 -25.77
C LYS A 2 16.60 3.72 -24.83
N THR A 3 17.48 4.70 -25.03
CA THR A 3 18.73 4.87 -24.26
C THR A 3 18.79 6.18 -23.47
N GLN A 4 17.75 7.01 -23.55
CA GLN A 4 17.62 8.26 -22.80
C GLN A 4 16.22 8.36 -22.20
N SER A 5 16.13 8.93 -20.99
CA SER A 5 14.85 9.17 -20.33
C SER A 5 14.10 10.32 -21.01
N ILE A 6 12.79 10.20 -21.15
CA ILE A 6 11.90 11.28 -21.60
C ILE A 6 11.60 12.29 -20.48
N LEU A 7 11.81 11.89 -19.21
CA LEU A 7 11.60 12.75 -18.06
C LEU A 7 12.82 13.66 -17.85
N ASN A 8 12.76 14.83 -18.46
CA ASN A 8 13.77 15.86 -18.23
C ASN A 8 13.64 16.48 -16.81
N HIS A 9 14.73 17.08 -16.32
CA HIS A 9 14.77 17.67 -14.97
C HIS A 9 13.70 18.77 -14.78
N GLN A 10 13.43 19.55 -15.81
CA GLN A 10 12.45 20.63 -15.79
C GLN A 10 11.03 20.10 -15.57
N ARG A 11 10.65 19.01 -16.22
CA ARG A 11 9.34 18.36 -16.07
C ARG A 11 9.10 17.89 -14.65
N THR A 12 10.11 17.24 -14.04
CA THR A 12 10.05 16.82 -12.65
C THR A 12 9.92 18.02 -11.70
N LEU A 13 10.68 19.09 -11.92
CA LEU A 13 10.61 20.30 -11.09
C LEU A 13 9.24 20.99 -11.19
N ALA A 14 8.70 21.12 -12.41
CA ALA A 14 7.38 21.68 -12.64
C ALA A 14 6.31 20.89 -11.89
N SER A 15 6.36 19.56 -11.98
CA SER A 15 5.43 18.68 -11.25
C SER A 15 5.56 18.84 -9.74
N ARG A 16 6.79 18.90 -9.20
CA ARG A 16 7.03 19.12 -7.76
C ARG A 16 6.47 20.46 -7.27
N ARG A 17 6.59 21.53 -8.06
CA ARG A 17 6.05 22.86 -7.73
C ARG A 17 4.52 22.93 -7.83
N ALA A 18 3.93 22.22 -8.80
CA ALA A 18 2.49 22.15 -9.01
C ALA A 18 1.77 21.13 -8.10
N ARG A 19 2.48 20.52 -7.13
CA ARG A 19 1.86 19.60 -6.17
C ARG A 19 0.94 20.37 -5.23
N PHE A 20 -0.35 20.22 -5.46
CA PHE A 20 -1.39 20.51 -4.49
C PHE A 20 -1.80 19.20 -3.81
N THR A 21 -1.75 19.15 -2.48
CA THR A 21 -2.12 17.97 -1.69
C THR A 21 -3.60 18.05 -1.32
N PRO A 22 -4.49 17.21 -1.90
CA PRO A 22 -5.94 17.32 -1.67
C PRO A 22 -6.37 17.07 -0.22
N ILE A 23 -5.49 16.44 0.58
CA ILE A 23 -5.81 15.94 1.93
C ILE A 23 -6.26 17.02 2.92
N ARG A 24 -5.89 18.30 2.70
CA ARG A 24 -6.29 19.41 3.59
C ARG A 24 -7.79 19.74 3.53
N SER A 25 -8.48 19.28 2.48
CA SER A 25 -9.88 19.63 2.21
C SER A 25 -10.71 18.39 1.89
N LEU A 26 -10.32 17.22 2.39
CA LEU A 26 -10.97 15.96 2.04
C LEU A 26 -12.36 15.88 2.71
N THR A 27 -13.41 15.98 1.90
CA THR A 27 -14.81 15.74 2.25
C THR A 27 -15.36 14.53 1.47
N PRO A 28 -16.50 13.93 1.88
CA PRO A 28 -17.16 12.87 1.11
C PRO A 28 -17.39 13.22 -0.36
N GLU A 29 -17.84 14.44 -0.64
CA GLU A 29 -18.13 14.92 -2.00
C GLU A 29 -16.83 15.04 -2.82
N SER A 30 -15.76 15.55 -2.19
CA SER A 30 -14.46 15.66 -2.85
C SER A 30 -13.85 14.28 -3.15
N LEU A 31 -14.00 13.32 -2.23
CA LEU A 31 -13.50 11.96 -2.42
C LEU A 31 -14.26 11.26 -3.55
N THR A 32 -15.60 11.36 -3.55
CA THR A 32 -16.44 10.80 -4.62
C THR A 32 -16.00 11.31 -5.99
N ARG A 33 -15.82 12.63 -6.15
CA ARG A 33 -15.32 13.22 -7.40
C ARG A 33 -13.94 12.69 -7.82
N ILE A 34 -13.04 12.49 -6.85
CA ILE A 34 -11.70 11.95 -7.11
C ILE A 34 -11.78 10.50 -7.59
N LEU A 35 -12.64 9.68 -6.99
CA LEU A 35 -12.82 8.27 -7.35
C LEU A 35 -13.52 8.14 -8.71
N ASP A 36 -14.58 8.91 -8.97
CA ASP A 36 -15.24 8.97 -10.28
C ASP A 36 -14.26 9.38 -11.38
N GLY A 37 -13.42 10.39 -11.10
CA GLY A 37 -12.35 10.81 -12.01
C GLY A 37 -11.35 9.69 -12.29
N PHE A 38 -10.96 8.94 -11.25
CA PHE A 38 -10.07 7.78 -11.40
C PHE A 38 -10.69 6.69 -12.30
N HIS A 39 -11.98 6.38 -12.11
CA HIS A 39 -12.72 5.43 -12.95
C HIS A 39 -12.86 5.93 -14.40
N ALA A 40 -12.99 7.24 -14.60
CA ALA A 40 -12.97 7.89 -15.92
C ALA A 40 -11.56 7.98 -16.54
N GLY A 41 -10.52 7.51 -15.85
CA GLY A 41 -9.13 7.49 -16.34
C GLY A 41 -8.29 8.72 -15.98
N GLU A 42 -8.78 9.63 -15.15
CA GLU A 42 -8.00 10.74 -14.58
C GLU A 42 -7.29 10.31 -13.29
N LEU A 43 -6.01 9.96 -13.39
CA LEU A 43 -5.30 9.32 -12.26
C LEU A 43 -4.68 10.32 -11.27
N ARG A 44 -4.45 11.57 -11.69
CA ARG A 44 -3.66 12.56 -10.94
C ARG A 44 -4.19 12.81 -9.53
N SER A 45 -5.47 13.12 -9.40
CA SER A 45 -6.07 13.51 -8.12
C SER A 45 -6.06 12.35 -7.12
N ALA A 46 -6.42 11.15 -7.57
CA ALA A 46 -6.39 9.94 -6.74
C ALA A 46 -4.95 9.57 -6.35
N ALA A 47 -4.01 9.59 -7.30
CA ALA A 47 -2.61 9.28 -7.02
C ALA A 47 -1.98 10.20 -5.96
N LEU A 48 -2.24 11.51 -6.04
CA LEU A 48 -1.76 12.49 -5.06
C LEU A 48 -2.43 12.31 -3.69
N LEU A 49 -3.75 12.06 -3.67
CA LEU A 49 -4.48 11.78 -2.43
C LEU A 49 -3.94 10.52 -1.76
N TRP A 50 -3.81 9.42 -2.50
CA TRP A 50 -3.36 8.14 -1.98
C TRP A 50 -1.91 8.16 -1.52
N GLU A 51 -1.01 8.84 -2.23
CA GLU A 51 0.36 9.07 -1.75
C GLU A 51 0.36 9.82 -0.40
N SER A 52 -0.54 10.79 -0.23
CA SER A 52 -0.64 11.56 1.01
C SER A 52 -1.18 10.74 2.17
N ILE A 53 -2.18 9.90 1.91
CA ILE A 53 -2.75 8.98 2.91
C ILE A 53 -1.68 7.96 3.32
N GLU A 54 -1.02 7.28 2.37
CA GLU A 54 0.01 6.29 2.67
C GLU A 54 1.19 6.85 3.48
N GLN A 55 1.48 8.15 3.36
CA GLN A 55 2.56 8.80 4.09
C GLN A 55 2.18 9.24 5.50
N ARG A 56 0.90 9.55 5.75
CA ARG A 56 0.45 10.26 6.96
C ARG A 56 -0.43 9.43 7.88
N ASP A 57 -1.22 8.51 7.34
CA ASP A 57 -2.01 7.60 8.15
C ASP A 57 -1.11 6.52 8.75
N ASP A 58 -1.11 6.40 10.06
CA ASP A 58 -0.26 5.51 10.83
C ASP A 58 -0.51 4.03 10.53
N VAL A 59 -1.78 3.63 10.42
CA VAL A 59 -2.19 2.25 10.12
C VAL A 59 -1.79 1.83 8.71
N ILE A 60 -2.14 2.63 7.69
CA ILE A 60 -1.75 2.35 6.31
C ILE A 60 -0.24 2.40 6.17
N LYS A 61 0.44 3.39 6.77
CA LYS A 61 1.91 3.48 6.71
C LYS A 61 2.55 2.20 7.19
N ALA A 62 2.09 1.64 8.31
CA ALA A 62 2.59 0.39 8.85
C ALA A 62 2.26 -0.81 7.95
N ALA A 63 0.99 -0.97 7.54
CA ALA A 63 0.53 -2.12 6.77
C ALA A 63 1.11 -2.16 5.34
N ALA A 64 1.00 -1.05 4.60
CA ALA A 64 1.49 -0.92 3.23
C ALA A 64 3.01 -1.09 3.17
N THR A 65 3.76 -0.49 4.10
CA THR A 65 5.22 -0.63 4.15
C THR A 65 5.64 -2.08 4.33
N LYS A 66 4.95 -2.86 5.17
CA LYS A 66 5.27 -4.27 5.38
C LYS A 66 5.02 -5.09 4.11
N ARG A 67 3.83 -4.99 3.51
CA ARG A 67 3.48 -5.73 2.29
C ARG A 67 4.37 -5.36 1.11
N LYS A 68 4.54 -4.06 0.81
CA LYS A 68 5.39 -3.60 -0.30
C LYS A 68 6.87 -4.04 -0.16
N LYS A 69 7.36 -4.23 1.06
CA LYS A 69 8.74 -4.69 1.32
C LYS A 69 8.89 -6.21 1.36
N ALA A 70 7.82 -6.99 1.44
CA ALA A 70 7.91 -8.43 1.66
C ALA A 70 8.60 -9.16 0.49
N PRO A 71 8.19 -8.99 -0.79
CA PRO A 71 8.81 -9.69 -1.92
C PRO A 71 10.33 -9.47 -2.02
N ALA A 72 10.78 -8.26 -1.69
CA ALA A 72 12.18 -7.87 -1.74
C ALA A 72 13.10 -8.60 -0.73
N ARG A 73 12.54 -9.30 0.25
CA ARG A 73 13.29 -10.02 1.30
C ARG A 73 13.62 -11.47 0.92
N PHE A 74 12.88 -12.05 -0.01
CA PHE A 74 13.03 -13.47 -0.34
C PHE A 74 14.17 -13.76 -1.32
N GLY A 75 14.63 -12.74 -2.05
CA GLY A 75 15.60 -12.91 -3.13
C GLY A 75 14.95 -13.41 -4.41
N TRP A 76 15.78 -13.71 -5.41
CA TRP A 76 15.33 -14.12 -6.73
C TRP A 76 16.29 -15.15 -7.33
N GLU A 77 15.84 -15.84 -8.36
CA GLU A 77 16.66 -16.67 -9.23
C GLU A 77 16.10 -16.69 -10.65
N VAL A 78 16.93 -17.05 -11.62
CA VAL A 78 16.47 -17.32 -12.98
C VAL A 78 16.30 -18.82 -13.16
N ILE A 79 15.09 -19.23 -13.49
CA ILE A 79 14.69 -20.61 -13.75
C ILE A 79 14.78 -20.83 -15.26
N ALA A 80 15.44 -21.90 -15.67
CA ALA A 80 15.54 -22.36 -17.06
C ALA A 80 14.82 -23.70 -17.21
N GLU A 81 14.37 -24.00 -18.43
CA GLU A 81 13.90 -25.33 -18.79
C GLU A 81 15.04 -26.35 -18.67
N GLU A 82 14.74 -27.53 -18.09
CA GLU A 82 15.74 -28.58 -17.86
C GLU A 82 16.15 -29.27 -19.17
N GLY A 83 17.45 -29.56 -19.31
CA GLY A 83 17.97 -30.33 -20.44
C GLY A 83 18.17 -29.56 -21.75
N ASP A 84 18.00 -28.24 -21.76
CA ASP A 84 18.19 -27.39 -22.96
C ASP A 84 19.39 -26.43 -22.79
N GLU A 85 20.37 -26.52 -23.69
CA GLU A 85 21.54 -25.64 -23.72
C GLU A 85 21.16 -24.18 -23.99
N GLU A 86 20.16 -23.93 -24.84
CA GLU A 86 19.66 -22.57 -25.14
C GLU A 86 19.02 -21.95 -23.89
N ALA A 87 18.31 -22.76 -23.08
CA ALA A 87 17.73 -22.32 -21.83
C ALA A 87 18.81 -21.91 -20.80
N LEU A 88 19.94 -22.64 -20.75
CA LEU A 88 21.09 -22.26 -19.91
C LEU A 88 21.73 -20.94 -20.37
N GLN A 89 21.80 -20.68 -21.67
CA GLN A 89 22.29 -19.41 -22.20
C GLN A 89 21.34 -18.24 -21.87
N HIS A 90 20.03 -18.44 -22.06
CA HIS A 90 19.02 -17.47 -21.64
C HIS A 90 19.13 -17.15 -20.15
N LYS A 91 19.32 -18.18 -19.31
CA LYS A 91 19.53 -18.03 -17.88
C LYS A 91 20.75 -17.18 -17.55
N ALA A 92 21.89 -17.45 -18.18
CA ALA A 92 23.11 -16.70 -17.94
C ALA A 92 22.96 -15.20 -18.30
N VAL A 93 22.29 -14.89 -19.42
CA VAL A 93 22.04 -13.50 -19.84
C VAL A 93 21.09 -12.78 -18.90
N LEU A 94 19.97 -13.41 -18.50
CA LEU A 94 19.02 -12.81 -17.57
C LEU A 94 19.62 -12.61 -16.17
N ASP A 95 20.39 -13.58 -15.68
CA ASP A 95 21.06 -13.48 -14.38
C ASP A 95 22.09 -12.34 -14.37
N ALA A 96 22.90 -12.21 -15.43
CA ALA A 96 23.80 -11.09 -15.60
C ALA A 96 23.05 -9.76 -15.72
N PHE A 97 21.93 -9.72 -16.45
CA PHE A 97 21.12 -8.52 -16.60
C PHE A 97 20.59 -8.02 -15.24
N TYR A 98 19.86 -8.86 -14.49
CA TYR A 98 19.25 -8.48 -13.22
C TYR A 98 20.26 -8.16 -12.10
N LYS A 99 21.49 -8.69 -12.17
CA LYS A 99 22.58 -8.28 -11.28
C LYS A 99 23.09 -6.86 -11.54
N ASN A 100 22.94 -6.35 -12.77
CA ASN A 100 23.50 -5.08 -13.19
C ASN A 100 22.46 -3.96 -13.37
N ILE A 101 21.17 -4.21 -13.13
CA ILE A 101 20.13 -3.18 -13.25
C ILE A 101 20.29 -2.08 -12.19
N GLU A 102 19.92 -0.87 -12.57
CA GLU A 102 19.75 0.24 -11.63
C GLU A 102 18.29 0.63 -11.53
N VAL A 103 17.88 1.08 -10.35
CA VAL A 103 16.52 1.50 -10.06
C VAL A 103 16.56 2.87 -9.41
N THR A 104 15.71 3.78 -9.87
CA THR A 104 15.64 5.18 -9.40
C THR A 104 14.19 5.66 -9.31
N HIS A 105 13.96 6.80 -8.66
CA HIS A 105 12.64 7.45 -8.61
C HIS A 105 12.65 8.78 -9.36
N ALA A 106 11.66 9.02 -10.23
CA ALA A 106 11.61 10.18 -11.11
C ALA A 106 11.57 11.52 -10.36
N CYS A 107 10.90 11.57 -9.21
CA CYS A 107 10.79 12.78 -8.38
C CYS A 107 11.74 12.84 -7.19
N ASP A 108 12.38 11.73 -6.83
CA ASP A 108 13.31 11.64 -5.70
C ASP A 108 14.58 10.92 -6.16
N ARG A 109 15.57 11.71 -6.56
CA ARG A 109 16.82 11.18 -7.08
C ARG A 109 17.70 10.57 -6.00
N ASN A 110 17.35 10.69 -4.72
CA ASN A 110 18.07 10.03 -3.63
C ASN A 110 17.60 8.58 -3.44
N GLU A 111 16.39 8.25 -3.91
CA GLU A 111 15.91 6.88 -3.93
C GLU A 111 16.57 6.13 -5.10
N ARG A 112 17.61 5.36 -4.77
CA ARG A 112 18.37 4.54 -5.72
C ARG A 112 18.66 3.15 -5.17
N GLY A 113 18.70 2.15 -6.04
CA GLY A 113 19.00 0.78 -5.64
C GLY A 113 19.05 -0.15 -6.85
N GLY A 114 18.99 -1.46 -6.58
CA GLY A 114 18.90 -2.51 -7.60
C GLY A 114 17.55 -3.25 -7.52
N PHE A 115 17.57 -4.55 -7.82
CA PHE A 115 16.38 -5.39 -7.92
C PHE A 115 15.43 -5.33 -6.71
N SER A 116 15.95 -5.33 -5.47
CA SER A 116 15.08 -5.21 -4.28
C SER A 116 14.28 -3.90 -4.23
N LEU A 117 14.79 -2.81 -4.81
CA LEU A 117 14.05 -1.56 -4.92
C LEU A 117 12.99 -1.64 -6.03
N LEU A 118 13.32 -2.29 -7.16
CA LEU A 118 12.37 -2.53 -8.25
C LEU A 118 11.10 -3.21 -7.71
N LEU A 119 11.26 -4.31 -6.98
CA LEU A 119 10.13 -5.05 -6.38
C LEU A 119 9.29 -4.16 -5.46
N ARG A 120 9.93 -3.37 -4.58
CA ARG A 120 9.20 -2.46 -3.67
C ARG A 120 8.38 -1.41 -4.41
N GLN A 121 8.92 -0.87 -5.50
CA GLN A 121 8.24 0.13 -6.32
C GLN A 121 7.13 -0.49 -7.17
N MET A 122 7.33 -1.70 -7.71
CA MET A 122 6.28 -2.43 -8.42
C MET A 122 5.07 -2.71 -7.51
N MET A 123 5.33 -3.00 -6.24
CA MET A 123 4.29 -3.22 -5.23
C MET A 123 3.44 -1.97 -4.92
N ASP A 124 3.78 -0.78 -5.45
CA ASP A 124 2.89 0.38 -5.38
C ASP A 124 1.55 0.11 -6.09
N ALA A 125 1.54 -0.80 -7.07
CA ALA A 125 0.36 -1.20 -7.83
C ALA A 125 -0.72 -1.88 -6.96
N VAL A 126 -0.33 -2.56 -5.87
CA VAL A 126 -1.29 -3.15 -4.93
C VAL A 126 -2.19 -2.08 -4.33
N GLY A 127 -1.60 -0.96 -3.91
CA GLY A 127 -2.35 0.18 -3.38
C GLY A 127 -3.06 0.96 -4.48
N LYS A 128 -2.33 1.41 -5.50
CA LYS A 128 -2.81 2.44 -6.44
C LYS A 128 -3.27 1.89 -7.79
N ARG A 129 -3.52 0.59 -7.89
CA ARG A 129 -3.87 -0.18 -9.10
C ARG A 129 -2.74 -0.32 -10.12
N TYR A 130 -1.88 0.69 -10.27
CA TYR A 130 -0.79 0.69 -11.22
C TYR A 130 0.54 1.11 -10.57
N ALA A 131 1.65 0.56 -11.04
CA ALA A 131 3.00 1.06 -10.79
C ALA A 131 3.74 1.08 -12.13
N VAL A 132 4.38 2.21 -12.45
CA VAL A 132 4.95 2.42 -13.78
C VAL A 132 6.43 2.74 -13.67
N HIS A 133 7.24 2.05 -14.48
CA HIS A 133 8.66 2.32 -14.62
C HIS A 133 9.00 2.65 -16.06
N GLU A 134 9.69 3.76 -16.26
CA GLU A 134 10.38 4.00 -17.51
C GLU A 134 11.64 3.13 -17.57
N ILE A 135 11.84 2.41 -18.67
CA ILE A 135 13.03 1.59 -18.89
C ILE A 135 13.98 2.36 -19.81
N VAL A 136 15.18 2.66 -19.29
CA VAL A 136 16.28 3.27 -20.05
C VAL A 136 17.36 2.21 -20.22
N TRP A 137 17.44 1.65 -21.42
CA TRP A 137 18.37 0.57 -21.73
C TRP A 137 19.81 1.09 -21.87
N ARG A 138 20.74 0.30 -21.37
CA ARG A 138 22.18 0.57 -21.40
C ARG A 138 22.87 -0.53 -22.20
N PRO A 139 23.18 -0.26 -23.49
CA PRO A 139 23.94 -1.19 -24.30
C PRO A 139 25.28 -1.52 -23.65
N ALA A 140 25.76 -2.74 -23.85
CA ALA A 140 27.12 -3.13 -23.49
C ALA A 140 28.13 -2.24 -24.25
N ARG A 141 28.79 -1.31 -23.55
CA ARG A 141 29.98 -0.62 -24.07
C ARG A 141 31.21 -1.51 -23.83
N ARG A 142 32.32 -1.32 -24.56
CA ARG A 142 33.55 -2.15 -24.45
C ARG A 142 33.85 -2.54 -23.00
N GLY A 143 33.60 -3.79 -22.64
CA GLY A 143 33.86 -4.38 -21.31
C GLY A 143 32.72 -4.31 -20.27
N GLY A 144 31.57 -3.69 -20.58
CA GLY A 144 30.41 -3.59 -19.69
C GLY A 144 29.28 -4.57 -20.05
N ALA A 145 28.47 -4.95 -19.07
CA ALA A 145 27.30 -5.79 -19.29
C ALA A 145 26.12 -5.00 -19.88
N PHE A 146 25.28 -5.66 -20.67
CA PHE A 146 23.97 -5.13 -21.05
C PHE A 146 23.10 -4.99 -19.79
N SER A 147 22.45 -3.83 -19.64
CA SER A 147 21.67 -3.51 -18.44
C SER A 147 20.57 -2.49 -18.76
N ALA A 148 19.76 -2.12 -17.77
CA ALA A 148 18.79 -1.04 -17.85
C ALA A 148 18.70 -0.25 -16.54
N THR A 149 18.23 0.99 -16.65
CA THR A 149 17.71 1.76 -15.52
C THR A 149 16.20 1.72 -15.53
N PHE A 150 15.61 1.26 -14.44
CA PHE A 150 14.19 1.36 -14.17
C PHE A 150 13.94 2.63 -13.35
N GLN A 151 13.26 3.59 -13.93
CA GLN A 151 12.91 4.83 -13.27
C GLN A 151 11.43 4.78 -12.91
N PHE A 152 11.10 4.67 -11.62
CA PHE A 152 9.70 4.71 -11.18
C PHE A 152 9.11 6.10 -11.45
N VAL A 153 7.98 6.10 -12.16
CA VAL A 153 7.25 7.31 -12.54
C VAL A 153 5.91 7.29 -11.83
N PRO A 154 5.63 8.26 -10.95
CA PRO A 154 4.38 8.29 -10.22
C PRO A 154 3.13 8.41 -11.11
N LEU A 155 2.00 7.85 -10.65
CA LEU A 155 0.77 7.77 -11.46
C LEU A 155 0.17 9.09 -11.89
N TRP A 156 0.46 10.21 -11.20
CA TRP A 156 -0.02 11.52 -11.63
C TRP A 156 0.66 12.05 -12.91
N PHE A 157 1.64 11.34 -13.46
CA PHE A 157 2.18 11.57 -14.80
C PHE A 157 1.39 10.84 -15.89
N PHE A 158 0.31 10.12 -15.55
CA PHE A 158 -0.43 9.28 -16.49
C PHE A 158 -1.93 9.54 -16.46
N GLU A 159 -2.57 9.18 -17.56
CA GLU A 159 -4.02 9.03 -17.70
C GLU A 159 -4.35 7.67 -18.32
N ASN A 160 -5.60 7.23 -18.17
CA ASN A 160 -6.11 5.95 -18.65
C ASN A 160 -7.49 6.09 -19.32
N ARG A 161 -7.82 7.24 -19.90
CA ARG A 161 -9.17 7.51 -20.44
C ARG A 161 -9.55 6.60 -21.61
N THR A 162 -8.55 6.06 -22.29
CA THR A 162 -8.71 5.15 -23.43
C THR A 162 -8.73 3.67 -23.03
N GLY A 163 -8.60 3.35 -21.74
CA GLY A 163 -8.42 1.99 -21.24
C GLY A 163 -6.98 1.46 -21.31
N ALA A 164 -6.05 2.24 -21.87
CA ALA A 164 -4.61 2.01 -21.79
C ALA A 164 -3.91 3.22 -21.15
N LEU A 165 -2.89 2.97 -20.33
CA LEU A 165 -2.10 4.04 -19.71
C LEU A 165 -1.36 4.85 -20.78
N ARG A 166 -1.33 6.16 -20.58
CA ARG A 166 -0.69 7.13 -21.47
C ARG A 166 0.04 8.18 -20.64
N PHE A 167 1.24 8.55 -21.07
CA PHE A 167 2.13 9.46 -20.36
C PHE A 167 1.83 10.93 -20.71
N ILE A 168 1.61 11.76 -19.69
CA ILE A 168 1.32 13.19 -19.82
C ILE A 168 2.63 13.99 -19.86
N GLU A 169 3.01 14.42 -21.07
CA GLU A 169 4.30 15.09 -21.33
C GLU A 169 4.42 16.46 -20.65
N SER A 170 3.32 17.20 -20.48
CA SER A 170 3.30 18.53 -19.85
C SER A 170 2.15 18.66 -18.85
N GLU A 171 2.31 19.41 -17.75
CA GLU A 171 1.27 19.54 -16.70
C GLU A 171 -0.08 20.09 -17.22
N GLY A 172 -0.07 20.83 -18.34
CA GLY A 172 -1.29 21.38 -18.95
C GLY A 172 -1.95 20.46 -19.99
N SER A 173 -1.32 19.32 -20.35
CA SER A 173 -1.90 18.41 -21.33
C SER A 173 -2.94 17.51 -20.68
N THR A 174 -4.10 17.41 -21.31
CA THR A 174 -5.14 16.45 -20.93
C THR A 174 -4.90 15.09 -21.57
N GLU A 175 -4.32 15.05 -22.77
CA GLU A 175 -4.05 13.81 -23.48
C GLU A 175 -2.61 13.35 -23.25
N GLY A 176 -2.45 12.07 -22.92
CA GLY A 176 -1.14 11.44 -22.82
C GLY A 176 -0.69 10.83 -24.14
N ARG A 177 0.60 10.51 -24.24
CA ARG A 177 1.20 9.69 -25.29
C ARG A 177 1.16 8.22 -24.89
N SER A 178 0.83 7.33 -25.84
CA SER A 178 0.88 5.88 -25.61
C SER A 178 2.24 5.40 -25.12
N LEU A 179 2.24 4.45 -24.18
CA LEU A 179 3.46 3.83 -23.68
C LEU A 179 4.01 2.83 -24.70
N ASP A 180 5.25 3.04 -25.12
CA ASP A 180 5.98 2.09 -25.93
C ASP A 180 6.31 0.82 -25.12
N ARG A 181 5.96 -0.35 -25.67
CA ARG A 181 6.04 -1.66 -24.98
C ARG A 181 7.43 -1.99 -24.45
N ASP A 182 8.48 -1.57 -25.15
CA ASP A 182 9.85 -1.90 -24.80
C ASP A 182 10.52 -0.81 -23.94
N SER A 183 9.86 0.34 -23.75
CA SER A 183 10.39 1.49 -23.03
C SER A 183 9.73 1.73 -21.67
N TRP A 184 8.70 0.96 -21.36
CA TRP A 184 7.88 1.11 -20.16
C TRP A 184 7.52 -0.26 -19.59
N MET A 185 7.55 -0.35 -18.27
CA MET A 185 7.00 -1.47 -17.52
C MET A 185 5.79 -0.97 -16.73
N VAL A 186 4.69 -1.71 -16.80
CA VAL A 186 3.47 -1.44 -16.02
C VAL A 186 3.13 -2.67 -15.21
N THR A 187 3.14 -2.51 -13.88
CA THR A 187 2.61 -3.50 -12.94
C THR A 187 1.17 -3.13 -12.60
N THR A 188 0.25 -4.08 -12.65
CA THR A 188 -1.16 -3.91 -12.25
C THR A 188 -1.42 -4.66 -10.94
N GLY A 189 -2.13 -4.05 -9.99
CA GLY A 189 -2.48 -4.70 -8.71
C GLY A 189 -3.94 -4.48 -8.33
N ASP A 190 -4.27 -4.74 -7.07
CA ASP A 190 -5.66 -4.79 -6.61
C ASP A 190 -6.34 -3.41 -6.53
N GLY A 191 -5.58 -2.33 -6.34
CA GLY A 191 -6.17 -0.99 -6.21
C GLY A 191 -6.81 -0.74 -4.84
N LEU A 192 -6.20 -1.24 -3.77
CA LEU A 192 -6.75 -1.19 -2.41
C LEU A 192 -7.02 0.23 -1.89
N MET A 193 -6.35 1.24 -2.45
CA MET A 193 -6.45 2.62 -1.97
C MET A 193 -7.81 3.27 -2.24
N GLU A 194 -8.61 2.77 -3.18
CA GLU A 194 -10.00 3.20 -3.33
C GLU A 194 -10.79 2.94 -2.04
N ALA A 195 -10.90 1.66 -1.64
CA ALA A 195 -11.56 1.28 -0.39
C ALA A 195 -10.87 1.86 0.86
N CYS A 196 -9.53 1.87 0.89
CA CYS A 196 -8.79 2.45 2.03
C CYS A 196 -9.02 3.96 2.16
N SER A 197 -9.22 4.69 1.06
CA SER A 197 -9.44 6.14 1.12
C SER A 197 -10.83 6.49 1.68
N ILE A 198 -11.83 5.63 1.45
CA ILE A 198 -13.15 5.72 2.10
C ILE A 198 -13.02 5.43 3.61
N ALA A 199 -12.32 4.36 3.99
CA ALA A 199 -12.09 4.04 5.40
C ALA A 199 -11.29 5.14 6.11
N TYR A 200 -10.29 5.71 5.45
CA TYR A 200 -9.51 6.85 5.93
C TYR A 200 -10.41 8.06 6.24
N LEU A 201 -11.35 8.38 5.34
CA LEU A 201 -12.30 9.47 5.56
C LEU A 201 -13.20 9.20 6.77
N PHE A 202 -13.74 7.98 6.89
CA PHE A 202 -14.58 7.58 8.02
C PHE A 202 -13.81 7.42 9.34
N LYS A 203 -12.48 7.27 9.31
CA LYS A 203 -11.61 7.35 10.49
C LYS A 203 -11.36 8.80 10.90
N HIS A 204 -11.00 9.65 9.95
CA HIS A 204 -10.50 10.99 10.25
C HIS A 204 -11.57 11.99 10.66
N LEU A 205 -12.79 11.88 10.11
CA LEU A 205 -13.91 12.73 10.52
C LEU A 205 -14.25 12.58 12.01
N PRO A 206 -14.58 11.38 12.53
CA PRO A 206 -14.86 11.22 13.95
C PRO A 206 -13.64 11.43 14.84
N LEU A 207 -12.42 11.13 14.37
CA LEU A 207 -11.21 11.43 15.13
C LEU A 207 -11.05 12.94 15.35
N ARG A 208 -11.31 13.76 14.32
CA ARG A 208 -11.29 15.22 14.45
C ARG A 208 -12.36 15.70 15.44
N ASP A 209 -13.58 15.19 15.30
CA ASP A 209 -14.69 15.59 16.18
C ASP A 209 -14.44 15.14 17.62
N TRP A 210 -13.81 13.98 17.81
CA TRP A 210 -13.38 13.49 19.12
C TRP A 210 -12.29 14.38 19.73
N LEU A 211 -11.31 14.83 18.95
CA LEU A 211 -10.29 15.77 19.43
C LEU A 211 -10.92 17.10 19.89
N ILE A 212 -11.87 17.65 19.11
CA ILE A 212 -12.62 18.87 19.49
C ILE A 212 -13.45 18.61 20.77
N TYR A 213 -14.06 17.43 20.88
CA TYR A 213 -14.78 17.05 22.10
C TYR A 213 -13.83 17.00 23.30
N CYS A 214 -12.65 16.39 23.17
CA CYS A 214 -11.65 16.31 24.21
C CYS A 214 -11.10 17.69 24.61
N GLU A 215 -10.92 18.60 23.65
CA GLU A 215 -10.52 19.99 23.92
C GLU A 215 -11.59 20.71 24.76
N ARG A 216 -12.87 20.58 24.38
CA ARG A 216 -13.97 21.27 25.06
C ARG A 216 -14.40 20.67 26.40
N ASN A 217 -14.30 19.35 26.54
CA ASN A 217 -14.87 18.61 27.68
C ASN A 217 -13.79 17.91 28.52
N GLY A 218 -12.52 17.93 28.09
CA GLY A 218 -11.41 17.33 28.82
C GLY A 218 -10.91 18.16 30.00
N MET A 219 -11.36 19.41 30.13
CA MET A 219 -11.07 20.29 31.26
C MET A 219 -12.36 20.66 32.02
N PRO A 220 -12.41 20.49 33.35
CA PRO A 220 -13.57 20.90 34.13
C PRO A 220 -13.69 22.43 34.13
N GLY A 221 -14.86 22.94 33.76
CA GLY A 221 -15.20 24.36 33.93
C GLY A 221 -15.39 24.71 35.40
N VAL A 222 -14.98 25.91 35.81
CA VAL A 222 -15.13 26.38 37.19
C VAL A 222 -16.32 27.33 37.27
N ARG A 223 -17.31 26.94 38.08
CA ARG A 223 -18.47 27.77 38.40
C ARG A 223 -18.30 28.36 39.79
N GLY A 224 -18.13 29.68 39.87
CA GLY A 224 -18.19 30.42 41.11
C GLY A 224 -19.57 31.05 41.32
N VAL A 225 -20.06 31.00 42.55
CA VAL A 225 -21.29 31.68 42.96
C VAL A 225 -20.94 32.66 44.07
N SER A 226 -21.34 33.93 43.90
CA SER A 226 -21.08 34.99 44.88
C SER A 226 -22.36 35.79 45.17
N ASP A 227 -22.50 36.22 46.43
CA ASP A 227 -23.55 37.16 46.86
C ASP A 227 -23.15 38.62 46.67
N ALA A 228 -21.90 38.88 46.27
CA ALA A 228 -21.43 40.22 46.02
C ALA A 228 -22.18 40.87 44.86
N VAL A 229 -22.43 42.17 44.98
CA VAL A 229 -23.06 42.95 43.91
C VAL A 229 -22.04 43.11 42.77
N PRO A 230 -22.42 42.92 41.50
CA PRO A 230 -21.51 43.10 40.37
C PRO A 230 -20.83 44.47 40.40
N GLY A 231 -19.49 44.48 40.32
CA GLY A 231 -18.66 45.68 40.33
C GLY A 231 -18.17 46.15 41.71
N THR A 232 -18.49 45.45 42.80
CA THR A 232 -17.87 45.74 44.12
C THR A 232 -16.47 45.10 44.23
N PRO A 233 -15.62 45.57 45.18
CA PRO A 233 -14.32 44.95 45.43
C PRO A 233 -14.42 43.45 45.76
N GLU A 234 -15.47 43.04 46.45
CA GLU A 234 -15.74 41.64 46.81
C GLU A 234 -16.13 40.80 45.59
N TRP A 235 -16.85 41.37 44.62
CA TRP A 235 -17.16 40.72 43.35
C TRP A 235 -15.90 40.52 42.52
N GLU A 236 -15.03 41.53 42.48
CA GLU A 236 -13.79 41.46 41.71
C GLU A 236 -12.79 40.45 42.30
N ALA A 237 -12.70 40.38 43.64
CA ALA A 237 -11.92 39.33 44.32
C ALA A 237 -12.45 37.92 44.04
N ALA A 238 -13.79 37.74 44.02
CA ALA A 238 -14.39 36.47 43.64
C ALA A 238 -14.16 36.13 42.16
N ARG A 239 -14.18 37.13 41.27
CA ARG A 239 -13.91 36.97 39.83
C ARG A 239 -12.47 36.55 39.60
N GLU A 240 -11.53 37.16 40.30
CA GLU A 240 -10.11 36.81 40.28
C GLU A 240 -9.87 35.40 40.82
N ALA A 241 -10.47 35.02 41.95
CA ALA A 241 -10.37 33.66 42.50
C ALA A 241 -10.90 32.57 41.55
N VAL A 242 -12.00 32.84 40.83
CA VAL A 242 -12.58 31.93 39.84
C VAL A 242 -11.71 31.82 38.57
N ARG A 243 -11.06 32.92 38.17
CA ARG A 243 -10.12 32.95 37.04
C ARG A 243 -8.80 32.25 37.37
N ASP A 244 -8.29 32.42 38.58
CA ASP A 244 -7.00 31.88 39.03
C ASP A 244 -7.07 30.37 39.35
N PHE A 245 -8.27 29.78 39.40
CA PHE A 245 -8.46 28.34 39.58
C PHE A 245 -7.95 27.49 38.39
N GLY A 246 -7.56 28.12 37.28
CA GLY A 246 -6.80 27.47 36.20
C GLY A 246 -7.64 26.69 35.17
N ALA A 247 -8.96 26.93 35.10
CA ALA A 247 -9.80 26.40 34.04
C ALA A 247 -9.83 27.35 32.83
N GLU A 248 -9.77 26.79 31.61
CA GLU A 248 -9.95 27.57 30.36
C GLU A 248 -11.34 28.21 30.26
N PHE A 249 -12.33 27.65 30.96
CA PHE A 249 -13.67 28.20 31.08
C PHE A 249 -14.00 28.49 32.54
N SER A 250 -14.30 29.75 32.84
CA SER A 250 -14.69 30.21 34.17
C SER A 250 -15.91 31.13 34.10
N ALA A 251 -16.85 30.94 35.02
CA ALA A 251 -18.07 31.73 35.10
C ALA A 251 -18.35 32.13 36.55
N LEU A 252 -18.55 33.43 36.79
CA LEU A 252 -19.00 33.97 38.08
C LEU A 252 -20.44 34.43 37.96
N MET A 253 -21.30 33.93 38.84
CA MET A 253 -22.73 34.23 38.83
C MET A 253 -23.19 34.81 40.17
N SER A 254 -24.12 35.76 40.12
CA SER A 254 -24.82 36.26 41.32
C SER A 254 -25.94 35.28 41.73
N ARG A 255 -26.21 35.17 43.03
CA ARG A 255 -27.28 34.30 43.55
C ARG A 255 -28.65 34.78 43.02
N GLY A 256 -29.30 33.97 42.17
CA GLY A 256 -30.60 34.29 41.53
C GLY A 256 -30.56 34.35 39.99
N THR A 257 -29.38 34.33 39.38
CA THR A 257 -29.23 34.17 37.92
C THR A 257 -28.84 32.72 37.62
N GLU A 258 -29.80 31.91 37.16
CA GLU A 258 -29.53 30.56 36.64
C GLU A 258 -29.52 30.60 35.12
N ILE A 259 -28.36 30.26 34.54
CA ILE A 259 -28.25 29.90 33.12
C ILE A 259 -28.04 28.40 33.15
N GLU A 260 -29.11 27.64 32.95
CA GLU A 260 -29.04 26.19 32.86
C GLU A 260 -28.40 25.81 31.52
N SER A 261 -27.25 25.14 31.56
CA SER A 261 -26.77 24.41 30.40
C SER A 261 -27.75 23.26 30.15
N VAL A 262 -28.34 23.19 28.95
CA VAL A 262 -29.07 21.99 28.54
C VAL A 262 -28.06 20.84 28.55
N ASP A 263 -28.22 19.94 29.51
CA ASP A 263 -27.33 18.80 29.67
C ASP A 263 -27.62 17.80 28.55
N LEU A 264 -26.86 17.95 27.45
CA LEU A 264 -26.84 17.00 26.34
C LEU A 264 -25.90 15.83 26.64
N SER A 265 -25.36 15.72 27.85
CA SER A 265 -24.55 14.55 28.23
C SER A 265 -25.47 13.33 28.32
N SER A 266 -25.51 12.55 27.24
CA SER A 266 -25.96 11.18 27.37
C SER A 266 -24.90 10.44 28.18
N SER A 267 -25.29 9.71 29.21
CA SER A 267 -24.43 8.77 29.96
C SER A 267 -23.89 7.61 29.11
N ALA A 268 -24.21 7.57 27.81
CA ALA A 268 -23.72 6.59 26.87
C ALA A 268 -22.27 6.89 26.45
N GLN A 269 -21.47 5.84 26.29
CA GLN A 269 -20.14 5.93 25.70
C GLN A 269 -20.24 6.57 24.31
N LEU A 270 -19.45 7.63 24.07
CA LEU A 270 -19.41 8.28 22.77
C LEU A 270 -18.96 7.30 21.68
N PRO A 271 -19.57 7.34 20.48
CA PRO A 271 -19.30 6.36 19.42
C PRO A 271 -17.93 6.56 18.73
N TYR A 272 -17.23 7.67 18.98
CA TYR A 272 -16.00 8.02 18.24
C TYR A 272 -14.91 6.94 18.30
N PRO A 273 -14.52 6.41 19.48
CA PRO A 273 -13.43 5.43 19.56
C PRO A 273 -13.76 4.13 18.83
N GLN A 274 -15.01 3.67 18.93
CA GLN A 274 -15.48 2.43 18.28
C GLN A 274 -15.47 2.56 16.75
N LEU A 275 -15.82 3.74 16.23
CA LEU A 275 -15.78 4.01 14.80
C LEU A 275 -14.33 4.08 14.27
N VAL A 276 -13.44 4.77 14.99
CA VAL A 276 -12.01 4.85 14.65
C VAL A 276 -11.38 3.44 14.65
N ASP A 277 -11.61 2.66 15.71
CA ASP A 277 -11.08 1.28 15.83
C ASP A 277 -11.61 0.36 14.71
N ARG A 278 -12.91 0.45 14.37
CA ARG A 278 -13.48 -0.30 13.24
C ARG A 278 -12.76 0.04 11.93
N MET A 279 -12.48 1.33 11.68
CA MET A 279 -11.82 1.76 10.45
C MET A 279 -10.34 1.36 10.42
N ASP A 280 -9.63 1.46 11.54
CA ASP A 280 -8.25 0.97 11.66
C ASP A 280 -8.16 -0.52 11.35
N LYS A 281 -9.08 -1.33 11.90
CA LYS A 281 -9.17 -2.76 11.61
C LYS A 281 -9.48 -3.04 10.14
N ALA A 282 -10.41 -2.30 9.54
CA ALA A 282 -10.75 -2.44 8.12
C ALA A 282 -9.55 -2.10 7.22
N MET A 283 -8.85 -1.00 7.50
CA MET A 283 -7.66 -0.56 6.76
C MET A 283 -6.52 -1.57 6.87
N ALA A 284 -6.26 -2.11 8.06
CA ALA A 284 -5.26 -3.16 8.24
C ALA A 284 -5.63 -4.45 7.47
N THR A 285 -6.90 -4.85 7.53
CA THR A 285 -7.42 -6.06 6.87
C THR A 285 -7.30 -5.96 5.35
N LEU A 286 -7.64 -4.82 4.75
CA LEU A 286 -7.52 -4.60 3.31
C LEU A 286 -6.09 -4.87 2.81
N TRP A 287 -5.07 -4.46 3.57
CA TRP A 287 -3.68 -4.64 3.16
C TRP A 287 -3.10 -6.01 3.52
N ARG A 288 -3.55 -6.64 4.60
CA ARG A 288 -2.90 -7.82 5.21
C ARG A 288 -3.74 -9.09 5.19
N GLY A 289 -4.99 -9.04 4.75
CA GLY A 289 -5.94 -10.16 4.81
C GLY A 289 -6.61 -10.34 6.18
N SER A 290 -5.95 -9.91 7.26
CA SER A 290 -6.46 -9.99 8.64
C SER A 290 -6.29 -8.68 9.41
N SER A 291 -7.19 -8.44 10.36
CA SER A 291 -7.07 -7.33 11.30
C SER A 291 -6.07 -7.67 12.41
N MET A 292 -5.24 -6.71 12.83
CA MET A 292 -4.37 -6.86 14.01
C MET A 292 -5.15 -7.12 15.32
N GLY A 293 -6.46 -6.84 15.34
CA GLY A 293 -7.33 -7.00 16.50
C GLY A 293 -8.01 -8.37 16.64
N THR A 294 -7.79 -9.31 15.71
CA THR A 294 -8.34 -10.69 15.78
C THR A 294 -7.67 -11.55 16.86
N ILE A 295 -6.96 -10.92 17.80
CA ILE A 295 -6.15 -11.53 18.86
C ILE A 295 -6.95 -11.70 20.16
N ALA A 296 -8.09 -11.05 20.32
CA ALA A 296 -8.79 -11.04 21.61
C ALA A 296 -9.67 -12.28 21.87
N ASP A 297 -9.87 -13.19 20.90
CA ASP A 297 -10.81 -14.31 21.06
C ASP A 297 -10.19 -15.64 20.61
N GLY A 298 -9.45 -16.28 21.53
CA GLY A 298 -8.97 -17.66 21.40
C GLY A 298 -7.70 -17.86 20.56
N GLY A 299 -6.75 -18.63 21.11
CA GLY A 299 -5.38 -18.81 20.58
C GLY A 299 -5.20 -19.41 19.18
N SER A 300 -6.26 -19.60 18.38
CA SER A 300 -6.20 -20.04 16.98
C SER A 300 -5.91 -18.90 15.99
N GLY A 301 -6.20 -17.64 16.33
CA GLY A 301 -6.13 -16.49 15.41
C GLY A 301 -4.72 -16.13 14.91
N ILE A 302 -3.69 -16.41 15.70
CA ILE A 302 -2.27 -16.11 15.36
C ILE A 302 -1.79 -16.99 14.19
N SER A 303 -2.22 -18.26 14.15
CA SER A 303 -1.85 -19.20 13.08
C SER A 303 -2.50 -18.85 11.74
N LEU A 304 -3.76 -18.41 11.74
CA LEU A 304 -4.51 -18.03 10.55
C LEU A 304 -3.97 -16.73 9.93
N GLN A 305 -3.65 -15.73 10.75
CA GLN A 305 -3.05 -14.49 10.28
C GLN A 305 -1.67 -14.69 9.63
N GLY A 306 -0.85 -15.58 10.21
CA GLY A 306 0.42 -15.99 9.62
C GLY A 306 0.20 -16.59 8.24
N ARG A 307 -0.74 -17.54 8.12
CA ARG A 307 -1.04 -18.21 6.86
C ARG A 307 -1.57 -17.26 5.77
N GLU A 308 -2.52 -16.38 6.10
CA GLU A 308 -3.05 -15.40 5.14
C GLU A 308 -1.99 -14.43 4.63
N THR A 309 -1.15 -13.91 5.55
CA THR A 309 -0.02 -13.06 5.19
C THR A 309 0.88 -13.78 4.19
N THR A 310 1.23 -15.03 4.50
CA THR A 310 2.12 -15.85 3.68
C THR A 310 1.53 -16.14 2.29
N LEU A 311 0.22 -16.40 2.20
CA LEU A 311 -0.47 -16.60 0.92
C LEU A 311 -0.43 -15.33 0.05
N ILE A 312 -0.71 -14.17 0.64
CA ILE A 312 -0.63 -12.87 -0.03
C ILE A 312 0.81 -12.61 -0.50
N GLU A 313 1.80 -12.85 0.36
CA GLU A 313 3.21 -12.64 0.01
C GLU A 313 3.64 -13.57 -1.14
N ARG A 314 3.17 -14.81 -1.18
CA ARG A 314 3.39 -15.75 -2.29
C ARG A 314 2.72 -15.30 -3.57
N GLU A 315 1.49 -14.82 -3.52
CA GLU A 315 0.79 -14.30 -4.69
C GLU A 315 1.52 -13.07 -5.24
N ASP A 316 1.93 -12.15 -4.35
CA ASP A 316 2.70 -10.96 -4.71
C ASP A 316 4.01 -11.36 -5.43
N THR A 317 4.77 -12.37 -4.95
CA THR A 317 6.01 -12.81 -5.61
C THR A 317 5.76 -13.47 -6.98
N VAL A 318 4.71 -14.29 -7.11
CA VAL A 318 4.34 -14.92 -8.39
C VAL A 318 3.91 -13.86 -9.39
N HIS A 319 3.07 -12.91 -8.98
CA HIS A 319 2.59 -11.82 -9.80
C HIS A 319 3.74 -10.98 -10.36
N LEU A 320 4.62 -10.50 -9.48
CA LEU A 320 5.78 -9.68 -9.89
C LEU A 320 6.72 -10.44 -10.85
N SER A 321 6.93 -11.75 -10.61
CA SER A 321 7.72 -12.60 -11.51
C SER A 321 7.09 -12.69 -12.90
N GLY A 322 5.75 -12.83 -12.97
CA GLY A 322 5.01 -12.84 -14.23
C GLY A 322 5.11 -11.53 -15.01
N VAL A 323 5.01 -10.38 -14.32
CA VAL A 323 5.15 -9.05 -14.94
C VAL A 323 6.55 -8.87 -15.53
N LEU A 324 7.60 -9.18 -14.75
CA LEU A 324 8.98 -9.09 -15.23
C LEU A 324 9.23 -10.04 -16.41
N HIS A 325 8.70 -11.25 -16.36
CA HIS A 325 8.83 -12.20 -17.47
C HIS A 325 8.21 -11.69 -18.77
N GLN A 326 6.98 -11.18 -18.70
CA GLN A 326 6.25 -10.74 -19.88
C GLN A 326 6.80 -9.47 -20.52
N GLN A 327 7.31 -8.54 -19.70
CA GLN A 327 7.68 -7.19 -20.14
C GLN A 327 9.20 -6.97 -20.22
N VAL A 328 10.00 -7.71 -19.45
CA VAL A 328 11.45 -7.51 -19.36
C VAL A 328 12.21 -8.72 -19.91
N ASP A 329 12.02 -9.94 -19.37
CA ASP A 329 12.79 -11.12 -19.79
C ASP A 329 12.70 -11.34 -21.30
N ARG A 330 11.47 -11.29 -21.83
CA ARG A 330 11.19 -11.47 -23.26
C ARG A 330 11.92 -10.44 -24.12
N PHE A 331 12.01 -9.18 -23.66
CA PHE A 331 12.77 -8.16 -24.38
C PHE A 331 14.27 -8.47 -24.36
N VAL A 332 14.82 -8.79 -23.18
CA VAL A 332 16.25 -9.07 -23.02
C VAL A 332 16.66 -10.26 -23.89
N ILE A 333 15.88 -11.34 -23.87
CA ILE A 333 16.13 -12.54 -24.68
C ILE A 333 16.01 -12.22 -26.18
N ARG A 334 14.95 -11.52 -26.59
CA ARG A 334 14.78 -11.10 -27.99
C ARG A 334 15.93 -10.22 -28.48
N HIS A 335 16.43 -9.33 -27.63
CA HIS A 335 17.55 -8.46 -27.96
C HIS A 335 18.87 -9.24 -28.13
N HIS A 336 19.14 -10.21 -27.26
CA HIS A 336 20.40 -10.95 -27.27
C HIS A 336 20.44 -12.12 -28.28
N PHE A 337 19.33 -12.84 -28.43
CA PHE A 337 19.27 -14.10 -29.18
C PHE A 337 18.41 -14.00 -30.45
N GLY A 338 17.67 -12.91 -30.65
CA GLY A 338 16.79 -12.74 -31.81
C GLY A 338 15.52 -13.60 -31.77
N THR A 339 15.25 -14.29 -30.66
CA THR A 339 14.05 -15.13 -30.45
C THR A 339 13.05 -14.46 -29.51
N ASP A 340 11.76 -14.65 -29.78
CA ASP A 340 10.68 -14.16 -28.93
C ASP A 340 10.11 -15.25 -28.00
N GLN A 341 10.79 -16.41 -27.93
CA GLN A 341 10.44 -17.55 -27.10
C GLN A 341 11.42 -17.69 -25.93
N PRO A 342 11.14 -17.06 -24.77
CA PRO A 342 12.01 -17.13 -23.61
C PRO A 342 11.94 -18.50 -22.92
N LYS A 343 13.03 -19.27 -23.01
CA LYS A 343 13.23 -20.56 -22.30
C LYS A 343 13.80 -20.44 -20.88
N ALA A 344 13.98 -19.21 -20.40
CA ALA A 344 14.34 -18.93 -19.02
C ALA A 344 13.57 -17.69 -18.54
N ARG A 345 13.32 -17.62 -17.24
CA ARG A 345 12.56 -16.53 -16.62
C ARG A 345 13.01 -16.22 -15.22
N ILE A 346 12.86 -14.97 -14.82
CA ILE A 346 13.03 -14.54 -13.43
C ILE A 346 11.93 -15.12 -12.54
N ALA A 347 12.30 -15.56 -11.36
CA ALA A 347 11.41 -16.00 -10.30
C ALA A 347 11.85 -15.38 -8.98
N ILE A 348 10.93 -14.69 -8.32
CA ILE A 348 11.11 -14.19 -6.96
C ILE A 348 10.82 -15.35 -6.02
N LYS A 349 11.76 -15.61 -5.11
CA LYS A 349 11.63 -16.73 -4.17
C LYS A 349 10.51 -16.46 -3.17
N HIS A 350 10.03 -17.53 -2.56
CA HIS A 350 9.14 -17.46 -1.40
C HIS A 350 9.52 -18.60 -0.45
N LYS A 351 9.28 -18.42 0.85
CA LYS A 351 9.73 -19.39 1.87
C LYS A 351 9.11 -20.78 1.72
N ASP A 352 7.90 -20.86 1.17
CA ASP A 352 7.15 -22.13 1.03
C ASP A 352 7.33 -22.81 -0.33
N ALA A 353 8.47 -22.61 -1.01
CA ALA A 353 8.78 -23.36 -2.24
C ALA A 353 8.96 -24.87 -1.99
N GLY A 354 9.02 -25.32 -0.73
CA GLY A 354 8.69 -26.69 -0.33
C GLY A 354 7.48 -26.64 0.61
N LEU A 355 6.43 -27.40 0.28
CA LEU A 355 5.37 -27.70 1.25
C LEU A 355 6.04 -28.20 2.53
N SER A 356 5.65 -27.65 3.69
CA SER A 356 6.16 -28.20 4.95
C SER A 356 5.73 -29.67 5.08
N VAL A 357 6.50 -30.49 5.79
CA VAL A 357 6.12 -31.89 6.06
C VAL A 357 4.73 -31.98 6.68
N GLU A 358 4.35 -30.99 7.50
CA GLU A 358 3.04 -30.87 8.14
C GLU A 358 1.91 -30.57 7.14
N GLU A 359 2.16 -29.75 6.11
CA GLU A 359 1.19 -29.50 5.04
C GLU A 359 1.03 -30.71 4.11
N MET A 360 2.13 -31.43 3.85
CA MET A 360 2.11 -32.71 3.14
C MET A 360 1.32 -33.78 3.91
N ASP A 361 1.48 -33.84 5.23
CA ASP A 361 0.73 -34.76 6.09
C ASP A 361 -0.75 -34.37 6.19
N GLY A 362 -1.09 -33.08 6.25
CA GLY A 362 -2.48 -32.61 6.19
C GLY A 362 -3.16 -32.93 4.85
N VAL A 363 -2.47 -32.74 3.73
CA VAL A 363 -2.97 -33.13 2.39
C VAL A 363 -3.10 -34.66 2.30
N ARG A 364 -2.18 -35.42 2.88
CA ARG A 364 -2.24 -36.88 2.97
C ARG A 364 -3.44 -37.35 3.80
N GLU A 365 -3.74 -36.70 4.92
CA GLU A 365 -4.92 -37.00 5.75
C GLU A 365 -6.23 -36.73 5.00
N ILE A 366 -6.32 -35.58 4.31
CA ILE A 366 -7.48 -35.22 3.49
C ILE A 366 -7.67 -36.22 2.34
N LEU A 367 -6.58 -36.62 1.66
CA LEU A 367 -6.62 -37.66 0.63
C LEU A 367 -7.06 -39.01 1.19
N LEU A 368 -6.60 -39.39 2.37
CA LEU A 368 -7.01 -40.64 3.04
C LEU A 368 -8.50 -40.63 3.45
N GLN A 369 -9.04 -39.46 3.81
CA GLN A 369 -10.46 -39.29 4.15
C GLN A 369 -11.37 -39.19 2.92
N ALA A 370 -10.86 -38.69 1.79
CA ALA A 370 -11.60 -38.55 0.53
C ALA A 370 -11.66 -39.85 -0.30
N ILE A 371 -10.88 -40.87 0.04
CA ILE A 371 -10.97 -42.20 -0.59
C ILE A 371 -12.16 -42.95 0.02
N PRO A 372 -13.16 -43.40 -0.78
CA PRO A 372 -14.25 -44.23 -0.29
C PRO A 372 -13.68 -45.46 0.44
N LYS A 373 -14.25 -45.84 1.59
CA LYS A 373 -13.76 -46.96 2.43
C LYS A 373 -13.50 -48.29 1.69
N ALA A 374 -14.07 -48.47 0.49
CA ALA A 374 -13.82 -49.61 -0.39
C ALA A 374 -12.43 -49.63 -1.06
N PHE A 375 -11.72 -48.50 -1.16
CA PHE A 375 -10.39 -48.39 -1.80
C PHE A 375 -9.21 -48.33 -0.82
N SER A 376 -9.47 -48.18 0.49
CA SER A 376 -8.41 -48.07 1.52
C SER A 376 -7.55 -49.33 1.63
N THR A 377 -8.12 -50.50 1.33
CA THR A 377 -7.42 -51.81 1.35
C THR A 377 -6.47 -52.00 0.16
N PHE A 378 -6.69 -51.27 -0.94
CA PHE A 378 -5.83 -51.35 -2.13
C PHE A 378 -4.64 -50.39 -2.03
N ALA A 379 -4.86 -49.18 -1.50
CA ALA A 379 -3.80 -48.18 -1.28
C ALA A 379 -2.75 -48.64 -0.24
N SER A 380 -3.19 -49.30 0.84
CA SER A 380 -2.30 -49.84 1.88
C SER A 380 -1.40 -50.97 1.37
N ARG A 381 -1.84 -51.78 0.40
CA ARG A 381 -1.04 -52.84 -0.23
C ARG A 381 -0.03 -52.33 -1.27
N LEU A 382 -0.30 -51.21 -1.93
CA LEU A 382 0.60 -50.61 -2.91
C LEU A 382 1.79 -49.89 -2.28
N ILE A 383 1.63 -49.36 -1.06
CA ILE A 383 2.68 -48.60 -0.35
C ILE A 383 3.61 -49.52 0.45
N GLY A 384 3.14 -50.70 0.89
CA GLY A 384 3.95 -51.65 1.66
C GLY A 384 4.97 -52.48 0.87
N ARG A 385 5.13 -52.27 -0.44
CA ARG A 385 5.98 -53.10 -1.32
C ARG A 385 7.30 -52.45 -1.77
N LYS A 386 7.71 -51.33 -1.17
CA LYS A 386 9.04 -50.72 -1.39
C LYS A 386 9.87 -50.67 -0.10
N ALA A 387 9.94 -51.79 0.60
CA ALA A 387 10.90 -52.02 1.67
C ALA A 387 11.34 -53.49 1.65
N GLU A 388 12.03 -53.87 0.58
CA GLU A 388 13.11 -54.88 0.58
C GLU A 388 14.22 -54.38 -0.33
#